data_AF-A0A958BSH7-F1
#
_entry.id   AF-A0A958BSH7-F1
#
_cell.length_a   1.000
_cell.length_b   1.000
_cell.length_c   1.000
_cell.angle_alpha   90.00
_cell.angle_beta   90.00
_cell.angle_gamma   90.00
#
_symmetry.space_group_name_H-M   'P 1'
#
loop_
_entity.id
_entity.type
_entity.pdbx_description
1 polymer ?
#
loop_
_entity_poly.entity_id
_entity_poly.type
_entity_poly.pdbx_seq_one_letter_code
_entity_poly.pdbx_strand_id
1 'polypeptide(L)'
;MATTGSLKQLSNTATLSRTRSSTDSLKPGTGSLNSAGMTAPTILRFEGMAELLEPPASLDDLDIKQNMVIDIMLRLTYNEGEVSVSRAEEIMKLPYRVVDELLQWLQQEHMVEVAKAVGSLGRRGYVYTLTDLGRQRAKEALDRTLYVGPTPVPLEKYTQSVLNQATIRRLTRGEVQDALRHLILPKDFDRKIGPAVNAGSSIFLYGPPGNGKTTISEAIAELLGNGEPIWIPFAITIGGAIIQIYDSLIHKINEDDRGAADKRWGLFQRPSVMVGGELTMEHLELRYEPTARFYEAPLQLKANGGMFL
;
A
#
# COMPACT_ATOMS: atom_id res chain seq x y z
N MET A 1 27.52 49.06 3.91
CA MET A 1 27.05 50.18 4.76
C MET A 1 25.68 49.81 5.30
N ALA A 2 25.53 49.95 6.62
CA ALA A 2 24.40 49.50 7.42
C ALA A 2 23.19 50.45 7.36
N THR A 3 22.01 49.90 7.64
CA THR A 3 20.81 50.50 8.27
C THR A 3 19.80 49.34 8.39
N THR A 4 19.44 48.74 9.52
CA THR A 4 19.00 49.16 10.87
C THR A 4 17.61 49.82 10.90
N GLY A 5 16.67 49.21 11.65
CA GLY A 5 15.38 49.77 12.11
C GLY A 5 14.24 48.74 12.02
N SER A 6 14.03 47.84 12.99
CA SER A 6 13.43 47.97 14.34
C SER A 6 11.90 48.12 14.38
N LEU A 7 11.25 47.01 14.78
CA LEU A 7 10.08 46.83 15.66
C LEU A 7 9.24 48.05 16.07
N LYS A 8 7.92 47.90 15.92
CA LYS A 8 6.94 48.31 16.95
C LYS A 8 5.67 47.46 16.89
N GLN A 9 5.32 46.93 18.06
CA GLN A 9 4.08 46.24 18.42
C GLN A 9 2.84 47.07 18.10
N LEU A 10 1.68 46.43 17.93
CA LEU A 10 0.44 46.85 18.58
C LEU A 10 -0.54 45.67 18.72
N SER A 11 -1.09 45.61 19.92
CA SER A 11 -2.00 44.65 20.51
C SER A 11 -3.48 44.98 20.26
N ASN A 12 -4.32 43.95 20.41
CA ASN A 12 -5.60 43.97 21.13
C ASN A 12 -6.91 44.43 20.47
N THR A 13 -7.84 43.46 20.41
CA THR A 13 -9.22 43.48 20.95
C THR A 13 -10.40 43.66 19.99
N ALA A 14 -11.32 42.70 20.14
CA ALA A 14 -12.60 42.50 19.48
C ALA A 14 -13.65 43.60 19.74
N THR A 15 -14.65 43.69 18.85
CA THR A 15 -16.04 44.00 19.24
C THR A 15 -17.02 43.34 18.27
N LEU A 16 -17.96 42.58 18.85
CA LEU A 16 -19.09 41.92 18.22
C LEU A 16 -20.18 42.91 17.80
N SER A 17 -20.82 42.68 16.65
CA SER A 17 -22.17 43.18 16.37
C SER A 17 -23.12 42.01 16.08
N ARG A 18 -24.12 41.88 16.96
CA ARG A 18 -25.26 40.95 16.86
C ARG A 18 -26.29 41.48 15.87
N THR A 19 -26.88 40.57 15.09
CA THR A 19 -28.28 40.69 14.67
C THR A 19 -28.94 39.32 14.79
N ARG A 20 -30.00 39.25 15.60
CA ARG A 20 -30.85 38.07 15.86
C ARG A 20 -32.10 38.15 14.98
N SER A 21 -32.60 36.99 14.53
CA SER A 21 -34.02 36.56 14.62
C SER A 21 -34.10 35.11 14.11
N SER A 22 -34.26 34.12 15.01
CA SER A 22 -35.51 33.36 15.29
C SER A 22 -35.88 32.39 14.16
N THR A 23 -36.16 31.10 14.30
CA THR A 23 -36.54 30.16 15.38
C THR A 23 -36.47 28.79 14.66
N ASP A 24 -35.97 27.70 15.25
CA ASP A 24 -36.86 26.74 15.90
C ASP A 24 -36.06 25.70 16.69
N SER A 25 -36.76 25.20 17.70
CA SER A 25 -36.38 24.37 18.82
C SER A 25 -35.98 22.93 18.48
N LEU A 26 -34.98 22.40 19.20
CA LEU A 26 -34.92 21.01 19.71
C LEU A 26 -33.78 20.89 20.75
N LYS A 27 -34.16 20.56 21.98
CA LYS A 27 -33.24 20.28 23.10
C LYS A 27 -32.45 18.99 22.82
N PRO A 28 -31.16 18.86 23.20
CA PRO A 28 -30.51 17.56 23.22
C PRO A 28 -30.95 16.79 24.46
N GLY A 29 -31.73 15.73 24.22
CA GLY A 29 -31.99 14.71 25.22
C GLY A 29 -30.70 13.98 25.57
N THR A 30 -30.44 13.84 26.86
CA THR A 30 -29.50 12.89 27.44
C THR A 30 -29.94 11.47 27.09
N GLY A 31 -29.52 10.99 25.92
CA GLY A 31 -29.67 9.62 25.47
C GLY A 31 -28.32 8.94 25.50
N SER A 32 -28.13 8.08 26.51
CA SER A 32 -27.03 7.13 26.57
C SER A 32 -27.11 6.21 25.33
N LEU A 33 -26.22 6.44 24.36
CA LEU A 33 -25.93 5.50 23.30
C LEU A 33 -24.63 4.79 23.68
N ASN A 34 -24.77 3.60 24.25
CA ASN A 34 -23.73 2.59 24.25
C ASN A 34 -23.34 2.31 22.80
N SER A 35 -22.28 2.94 22.32
CA SER A 35 -21.63 2.59 21.06
C SER A 35 -20.56 1.53 21.37
N ALA A 36 -20.90 0.27 21.11
CA ALA A 36 -19.91 -0.77 20.93
C ALA A 36 -18.95 -0.33 19.81
N GLY A 37 -17.64 -0.39 20.08
CA GLY A 37 -16.60 0.24 19.27
C GLY A 37 -16.59 -0.18 17.80
N MET A 38 -17.03 0.71 16.93
CA MET A 38 -16.59 0.72 15.54
C MET A 38 -15.37 1.62 15.48
N THR A 39 -14.18 1.01 15.40
CA THR A 39 -12.96 1.77 15.14
C THR A 39 -13.05 2.37 13.74
N ALA A 40 -12.63 3.64 13.58
CA ALA A 40 -12.61 4.28 12.27
C ALA A 40 -11.76 3.43 11.31
N PRO A 41 -12.19 3.29 10.03
CA PRO A 41 -11.47 2.48 9.05
C PRO A 41 -10.02 2.93 8.96
N THR A 42 -9.08 1.99 8.84
CA THR A 42 -7.63 2.27 8.92
C THR A 42 -7.18 3.38 7.97
N ILE A 43 -7.85 3.55 6.82
CA ILE A 43 -7.59 4.63 5.85
C ILE A 43 -7.64 6.03 6.49
N LEU A 44 -8.52 6.24 7.47
CA LEU A 44 -8.77 7.55 8.09
C LEU A 44 -7.84 7.86 9.27
N ARG A 45 -6.94 6.93 9.64
CA ARG A 45 -6.09 7.07 10.84
C ARG A 45 -4.82 7.88 10.58
N PHE A 46 -4.43 8.00 9.32
CA PHE A 46 -3.22 8.71 8.91
C PHE A 46 -3.59 9.93 8.05
N GLU A 47 -3.07 11.09 8.42
CA GLU A 47 -3.28 12.32 7.66
C GLU A 47 -2.76 12.16 6.21
N GLY A 48 -3.55 12.62 5.24
CA GLY A 48 -3.21 12.52 3.81
C GLY A 48 -3.38 11.14 3.17
N MET A 49 -3.62 10.06 3.92
CA MET A 49 -3.78 8.72 3.32
C MET A 49 -5.10 8.55 2.56
N ALA A 50 -6.18 9.22 2.98
CA ALA A 50 -7.48 9.11 2.31
C ALA A 50 -7.42 9.65 0.86
N GLU A 51 -6.75 10.78 0.65
CA GLU A 51 -6.54 11.38 -0.68
C GLU A 51 -5.55 10.54 -1.50
N LEU A 52 -4.46 10.08 -0.89
CA LEU A 52 -3.45 9.26 -1.56
C LEU A 52 -4.01 7.93 -2.09
N LEU A 53 -4.95 7.33 -1.35
CA LEU A 53 -5.58 6.05 -1.67
C LEU A 53 -6.91 6.21 -2.42
N GLU A 54 -7.24 7.39 -2.92
CA GLU A 54 -8.42 7.59 -3.75
C GLU A 54 -8.31 6.73 -5.04
N PRO A 55 -9.33 5.92 -5.37
CA PRO A 55 -9.31 5.14 -6.60
C PRO A 55 -9.25 6.04 -7.84
N PRO A 56 -8.45 5.67 -8.86
CA PRO A 56 -8.39 6.42 -10.11
C PRO A 56 -9.76 6.40 -10.81
N ALA A 57 -10.22 7.55 -11.30
CA ALA A 57 -11.51 7.67 -12.00
C ALA A 57 -11.39 7.48 -13.52
N SER A 58 -10.18 7.68 -14.06
CA SER A 58 -9.81 7.57 -15.47
C SER A 58 -8.40 7.01 -15.64
N LEU A 59 -7.99 6.76 -16.90
CA LEU A 59 -6.62 6.35 -17.22
C LEU A 59 -5.57 7.42 -16.88
N ASP A 60 -5.94 8.70 -16.93
CA ASP A 60 -5.04 9.82 -16.65
C ASP A 60 -4.74 9.98 -15.16
N ASP A 61 -5.64 9.51 -14.29
CA ASP A 61 -5.48 9.57 -12.82
C ASP A 61 -4.54 8.48 -12.27
N LEU A 62 -3.95 7.64 -13.14
CA LEU A 62 -3.08 6.53 -12.71
C LEU A 62 -1.67 6.98 -12.32
N ASP A 63 -1.31 8.23 -12.62
CA ASP A 63 0.01 8.83 -12.40
C ASP A 63 1.17 8.08 -13.11
N ILE A 64 0.87 7.24 -14.10
CA ILE A 64 1.83 6.44 -14.87
C ILE A 64 1.56 6.55 -16.38
N LYS A 65 2.52 6.14 -17.19
CA LYS A 65 2.37 6.14 -18.66
C LYS A 65 1.28 5.15 -19.08
N GLN A 66 0.28 5.62 -19.84
CA GLN A 66 -0.83 4.80 -20.35
C GLN A 66 -0.35 3.54 -21.10
N ASN A 67 0.74 3.62 -21.87
CA ASN A 67 1.33 2.48 -22.57
C ASN A 67 1.67 1.30 -21.64
N MET A 68 2.04 1.57 -20.38
CA MET A 68 2.31 0.50 -19.41
C MET A 68 1.03 -0.28 -19.07
N VAL A 69 -0.09 0.43 -18.94
CA VAL A 69 -1.41 -0.14 -18.63
C VAL A 69 -1.93 -0.96 -19.82
N ILE A 70 -1.78 -0.40 -21.03
CA ILE A 70 -2.07 -1.08 -22.30
C ILE A 70 -1.25 -2.38 -22.41
N ASP A 71 0.07 -2.29 -22.21
CA ASP A 71 0.96 -3.45 -22.30
C ASP A 71 0.55 -4.54 -21.29
N ILE A 72 0.17 -4.19 -20.06
CA ILE A 72 -0.32 -5.16 -19.06
C ILE A 72 -1.62 -5.84 -19.54
N MET A 73 -2.59 -5.08 -20.05
CA MET A 73 -3.87 -5.62 -20.55
C MET A 73 -3.69 -6.53 -21.77
N LEU A 74 -2.81 -6.16 -22.69
CA LEU A 74 -2.48 -6.97 -23.87
C LEU A 74 -1.79 -8.27 -23.48
N ARG A 75 -0.82 -8.22 -22.54
CA ARG A 75 -0.16 -9.43 -22.02
C ARG A 75 -1.15 -10.35 -21.29
N LEU A 76 -2.04 -9.78 -20.48
CA LEU A 76 -3.10 -10.55 -19.80
C LEU A 76 -3.98 -11.29 -20.81
N THR A 77 -4.50 -10.57 -21.81
CA THR A 77 -5.35 -11.18 -22.86
C THR A 77 -4.58 -12.18 -23.70
N TYR A 78 -3.29 -11.96 -23.97
CA TYR A 78 -2.46 -12.92 -24.70
C TYR A 78 -2.28 -14.22 -23.92
N ASN A 79 -2.01 -14.12 -22.62
CA ASN A 79 -1.75 -15.28 -21.76
C ASN A 79 -3.01 -16.11 -21.49
N GLU A 80 -4.17 -15.46 -21.28
CA GLU A 80 -5.43 -16.13 -20.96
C GLU A 80 -6.30 -16.43 -22.21
N GLY A 81 -5.99 -15.80 -23.35
CA GLY A 81 -6.68 -15.95 -24.64
C GLY A 81 -8.01 -15.19 -24.73
N GLU A 82 -8.88 -15.36 -23.74
CA GLU A 82 -10.15 -14.67 -23.58
C GLU A 82 -10.24 -14.07 -22.16
N VAL A 83 -10.47 -12.77 -22.05
CA VAL A 83 -10.50 -12.05 -20.75
C VAL A 83 -11.79 -11.26 -20.60
N SER A 84 -12.50 -11.47 -19.49
CA SER A 84 -13.66 -10.65 -19.13
C SER A 84 -13.24 -9.36 -18.43
N VAL A 85 -14.12 -8.35 -18.43
CA VAL A 85 -13.83 -7.08 -17.74
C VAL A 85 -13.57 -7.32 -16.24
N SER A 86 -14.38 -8.15 -15.58
CA SER A 86 -14.20 -8.49 -14.16
C SER A 86 -12.85 -9.15 -13.89
N ARG A 87 -12.36 -9.99 -14.81
CA ARG A 87 -11.04 -10.63 -14.69
C ARG A 87 -9.91 -9.60 -14.81
N ALA A 88 -10.03 -8.65 -15.73
CA ALA A 88 -9.08 -7.56 -15.85
C ALA A 88 -9.09 -6.64 -14.60
N GLU A 89 -10.26 -6.31 -14.03
CA GLU A 89 -10.37 -5.57 -12.77
C GLU A 89 -9.65 -6.29 -11.62
N GLU A 90 -9.81 -7.62 -11.53
CA GLU A 90 -9.20 -8.45 -10.48
C GLU A 90 -7.68 -8.48 -10.57
N ILE A 91 -7.15 -8.71 -11.77
CA ILE A 91 -5.72 -8.88 -12.03
C ILE A 91 -5.00 -7.53 -12.02
N MET A 92 -5.50 -6.55 -12.77
CA MET A 92 -4.87 -5.24 -12.89
C MET A 92 -5.14 -4.34 -11.68
N LYS A 93 -6.06 -4.74 -10.79
CA LYS A 93 -6.50 -3.98 -9.61
C LYS A 93 -6.99 -2.56 -9.95
N LEU A 94 -7.63 -2.42 -11.11
CA LEU A 94 -8.21 -1.16 -11.57
C LEU A 94 -9.73 -1.16 -11.41
N PRO A 95 -10.37 -0.01 -11.14
CA PRO A 95 -11.82 0.10 -11.14
C PRO A 95 -12.41 -0.19 -12.53
N TYR A 96 -13.61 -0.79 -12.57
CA TYR A 96 -14.35 -1.06 -13.81
C TYR A 96 -14.30 0.07 -14.83
N ARG A 97 -14.53 1.32 -14.38
CA ARG A 97 -14.59 2.47 -15.28
C ARG A 97 -13.29 2.67 -16.07
N VAL A 98 -12.15 2.51 -15.40
CA VAL A 98 -10.81 2.64 -16.01
C VAL A 98 -10.53 1.47 -16.96
N VAL A 99 -10.91 0.25 -16.55
CA VAL A 99 -10.74 -0.95 -17.40
C VAL A 99 -11.64 -0.88 -18.64
N ASP A 100 -12.87 -0.42 -18.48
CA ASP A 100 -13.84 -0.28 -19.59
C ASP A 100 -13.41 0.83 -20.55
N GLU A 101 -12.87 1.95 -20.06
CA GLU A 101 -12.26 3.00 -20.87
C GLU A 101 -11.07 2.46 -21.68
N LEU A 102 -10.17 1.71 -21.04
CA LEU A 102 -9.04 1.06 -21.70
C LEU A 102 -9.48 0.10 -22.81
N LEU A 103 -10.45 -0.78 -22.52
CA LEU A 103 -10.95 -1.76 -23.49
C LEU A 103 -11.70 -1.10 -24.64
N GLN A 104 -12.41 0.01 -24.41
CA GLN A 104 -13.01 0.81 -25.49
C GLN A 104 -11.93 1.36 -26.42
N TRP A 105 -10.88 1.95 -25.86
CA TRP A 105 -9.78 2.49 -26.64
C TRP A 105 -9.07 1.38 -27.44
N LEU A 106 -8.73 0.25 -26.79
CA LEU A 106 -8.10 -0.89 -27.46
C LEU A 106 -8.98 -1.47 -28.58
N GLN A 107 -10.31 -1.44 -28.42
CA GLN A 107 -11.24 -1.90 -29.44
C GLN A 107 -11.30 -0.93 -30.63
N GLN A 108 -11.29 0.38 -30.36
CA GLN A 108 -11.23 1.42 -31.41
C GLN A 108 -9.93 1.36 -32.21
N GLU A 109 -8.82 1.06 -31.54
CA GLU A 109 -7.50 0.85 -32.15
C GLU A 109 -7.33 -0.56 -32.77
N HIS A 110 -8.42 -1.34 -32.86
CA HIS A 110 -8.45 -2.68 -33.45
C HIS A 110 -7.44 -3.67 -32.82
N MET A 111 -7.08 -3.51 -31.54
CA MET A 111 -6.20 -4.43 -30.81
C MET A 111 -6.98 -5.55 -30.11
N VAL A 112 -8.23 -5.27 -29.71
CA VAL A 112 -9.12 -6.27 -29.10
C VAL A 112 -10.46 -6.31 -29.82
N GLU A 113 -11.14 -7.44 -29.72
CA GLU A 113 -12.51 -7.61 -30.19
C GLU A 113 -13.34 -8.38 -29.14
N VAL A 114 -14.65 -8.21 -29.20
CA VAL A 114 -15.58 -8.90 -28.30
C VAL A 114 -15.82 -10.30 -28.85
N ALA A 115 -15.24 -11.32 -28.21
CA ALA A 115 -15.45 -12.71 -28.57
C ALA A 115 -16.85 -13.18 -28.15
N LYS A 116 -17.32 -12.76 -26.97
CA LYS A 116 -18.60 -13.18 -26.39
C LYS A 116 -19.23 -12.04 -25.60
N ALA A 117 -20.56 -11.99 -25.59
CA ALA A 117 -21.34 -11.15 -24.69
C ALA A 117 -22.21 -12.05 -23.80
N VAL A 118 -21.96 -12.03 -22.49
CA VAL A 118 -22.64 -12.88 -21.52
C VAL A 118 -23.72 -12.08 -20.79
N GLY A 119 -24.97 -12.48 -20.98
CA GLY A 119 -26.13 -11.91 -20.27
C GLY A 119 -26.54 -10.51 -20.73
N SER A 120 -27.41 -9.86 -19.95
CA SER A 120 -27.98 -8.54 -20.21
C SER A 120 -27.27 -7.40 -19.47
N LEU A 121 -26.05 -7.63 -18.97
CA LEU A 121 -25.28 -6.67 -18.17
C LEU A 121 -24.54 -5.59 -18.99
N GLY A 122 -24.80 -5.50 -20.30
CA GLY A 122 -24.08 -4.60 -21.20
C GLY A 122 -22.59 -4.93 -21.28
N ARG A 123 -21.74 -3.90 -21.37
CA ARG A 123 -20.28 -4.05 -21.55
C ARG A 123 -19.57 -4.78 -20.42
N ARG A 124 -20.13 -4.79 -19.19
CA ARG A 124 -19.63 -5.61 -18.07
C ARG A 124 -19.63 -7.11 -18.37
N GLY A 125 -20.55 -7.58 -19.21
CA GLY A 125 -20.66 -8.98 -19.62
C GLY A 125 -19.79 -9.35 -20.81
N TYR A 126 -18.99 -8.42 -21.36
CA TYR A 126 -18.17 -8.69 -22.54
C TYR A 126 -16.91 -9.47 -22.16
N VAL A 127 -16.57 -10.40 -23.04
CA VAL A 127 -15.31 -11.15 -23.02
C VAL A 127 -14.53 -10.77 -24.26
N TYR A 128 -13.29 -10.32 -24.06
CA TYR A 128 -12.43 -9.79 -25.10
C TYR A 128 -11.35 -10.81 -25.48
N THR A 129 -10.99 -10.82 -26.76
CA THR A 129 -9.83 -11.54 -27.27
C THR A 129 -8.97 -10.60 -28.12
N LEU A 130 -7.72 -10.98 -28.35
CA LEU A 130 -6.80 -10.20 -29.18
C LEU A 130 -7.06 -10.45 -30.67
N THR A 131 -7.13 -9.36 -31.44
CA THR A 131 -7.02 -9.39 -32.90
C THR A 131 -5.59 -9.75 -33.32
N ASP A 132 -5.32 -9.92 -34.62
CA ASP A 132 -3.95 -10.14 -35.12
C ASP A 132 -3.00 -8.97 -34.76
N LEU A 133 -3.47 -7.72 -34.88
CA LEU A 133 -2.71 -6.54 -34.47
C LEU A 133 -2.45 -6.55 -32.96
N GLY A 134 -3.47 -6.86 -32.15
CA GLY A 134 -3.33 -6.99 -30.71
C GLY A 134 -2.34 -8.09 -30.30
N ARG A 135 -2.37 -9.24 -30.98
CA ARG A 135 -1.41 -10.34 -30.75
C ARG A 135 0.02 -9.92 -31.09
N GLN A 136 0.23 -9.15 -32.15
CA GLN A 136 1.56 -8.63 -32.48
C GLN A 136 2.05 -7.66 -31.39
N ARG A 137 1.22 -6.69 -31.01
CA ARG A 137 1.56 -5.72 -29.94
C ARG A 137 1.80 -6.40 -28.60
N ALA A 138 1.01 -7.42 -28.26
CA ALA A 138 1.20 -8.19 -27.05
C ALA A 138 2.55 -8.93 -27.03
N LYS A 139 2.99 -9.50 -28.16
CA LYS A 139 4.32 -10.12 -28.27
C LYS A 139 5.45 -9.10 -28.04
N GLU A 140 5.35 -7.91 -28.64
CA GLU A 140 6.31 -6.82 -28.38
C GLU A 140 6.32 -6.39 -26.90
N ALA A 141 5.15 -6.38 -26.24
CA ALA A 141 5.03 -6.09 -24.82
C ALA A 141 5.65 -7.20 -23.94
N LEU A 142 5.45 -8.48 -24.30
CA LEU A 142 6.09 -9.64 -23.65
C LEU A 142 7.61 -9.61 -23.81
N ASP A 143 8.11 -9.13 -24.94
CA ASP A 143 9.55 -9.02 -25.17
C ASP A 143 10.22 -8.03 -24.21
N ARG A 144 9.49 -7.02 -23.73
CA ARG A 144 10.02 -6.06 -22.74
C ARG A 144 9.94 -6.61 -21.33
N THR A 145 8.81 -7.21 -20.96
CA THR A 145 8.55 -7.78 -19.63
C THR A 145 7.39 -8.76 -19.65
N LEU A 146 7.48 -9.81 -18.83
CA LEU A 146 6.41 -10.78 -18.61
C LEU A 146 5.48 -10.39 -17.46
N TYR A 147 5.66 -9.21 -16.85
CA TYR A 147 4.82 -8.76 -15.75
C TYR A 147 3.34 -8.65 -16.16
N VAL A 148 2.49 -9.43 -15.48
CA VAL A 148 1.03 -9.38 -15.55
C VAL A 148 0.51 -9.45 -14.12
N GLY A 149 -0.19 -8.42 -13.68
CA GLY A 149 -0.61 -8.28 -12.30
C GLY A 149 -1.15 -6.87 -12.01
N PRO A 150 -1.22 -6.49 -10.72
CA PRO A 150 -1.68 -5.18 -10.31
C PRO A 150 -0.95 -4.06 -11.03
N THR A 151 -1.70 -3.07 -11.52
CA THR A 151 -1.10 -1.91 -12.19
C THR A 151 -0.18 -1.19 -11.20
N PRO A 152 1.09 -0.90 -11.57
CA PRO A 152 2.04 -0.33 -10.63
C PRO A 152 1.68 1.11 -10.26
N VAL A 153 2.21 1.53 -9.12
CA VAL A 153 2.08 2.89 -8.58
C VAL A 153 3.43 3.62 -8.69
N PRO A 154 3.48 4.95 -8.94
CA PRO A 154 4.76 5.66 -8.94
C PRO A 154 5.51 5.55 -7.61
N LEU A 155 6.83 5.43 -7.67
CA LEU A 155 7.67 5.38 -6.47
C LEU A 155 7.46 6.61 -5.56
N GLU A 156 7.21 7.78 -6.15
CA GLU A 156 6.98 9.03 -5.44
C GLU A 156 5.72 8.94 -4.56
N LYS A 157 4.64 8.36 -5.09
CA LYS A 157 3.39 8.14 -4.36
C LYS A 157 3.56 7.10 -3.26
N TYR A 158 4.35 6.04 -3.51
CA TYR A 158 4.72 5.09 -2.44
C TYR A 158 5.56 5.74 -1.34
N THR A 159 6.51 6.60 -1.71
CA THR A 159 7.36 7.33 -0.75
C THR A 159 6.51 8.21 0.17
N GLN A 160 5.56 8.96 -0.39
CA GLN A 160 4.62 9.77 0.40
C GLN A 160 3.78 8.90 1.35
N SER A 161 3.27 7.77 0.88
CA SER A 161 2.51 6.82 1.70
C SER A 161 3.32 6.28 2.88
N VAL A 162 4.61 5.96 2.69
CA VAL A 162 5.49 5.53 3.77
C VAL A 162 5.70 6.64 4.80
N LEU A 163 5.89 7.89 4.36
CA LEU A 163 6.06 9.04 5.25
C LEU A 163 4.80 9.31 6.08
N ASN A 164 3.61 9.23 5.47
CA ASN A 164 2.33 9.43 6.17
C ASN A 164 2.05 8.33 7.22
N GLN A 165 2.62 7.14 7.02
CA GLN A 165 2.47 5.97 7.90
C GLN A 165 3.69 5.71 8.80
N ALA A 166 4.67 6.63 8.82
CA ALA A 166 5.94 6.47 9.54
C ALA A 166 5.78 6.51 11.06
N THR A 167 4.66 7.04 11.57
CA THR A 167 4.37 7.03 13.00
C THR A 167 3.96 5.63 13.42
N ILE A 168 4.92 4.87 13.96
CA ILE A 168 4.66 3.57 14.57
C ILE A 168 3.99 3.79 15.93
N ARG A 169 2.89 3.07 16.20
CA ARG A 169 2.24 3.03 17.51
C ARG A 169 3.27 2.71 18.60
N ARG A 170 3.31 3.52 19.66
CA ARG A 170 4.16 3.23 20.82
C ARG A 170 3.68 1.99 21.56
N LEU A 171 4.54 1.00 21.68
CA LEU A 171 4.35 -0.19 22.48
C LEU A 171 4.41 0.16 23.96
N THR A 172 3.45 -0.35 24.72
CA THR A 172 3.44 -0.25 26.18
C THR A 172 4.39 -1.28 26.79
N ARG A 173 4.79 -1.03 28.03
CA ARG A 173 5.60 -1.97 28.80
C ARG A 173 4.91 -3.33 28.95
N GLY A 174 3.60 -3.34 29.20
CA GLY A 174 2.81 -4.57 29.37
C GLY A 174 2.83 -5.42 28.11
N GLU A 175 2.63 -4.82 26.94
CA GLU A 175 2.67 -5.55 25.66
C GLU A 175 4.03 -6.19 25.38
N VAL A 176 5.13 -5.48 25.69
CA VAL A 176 6.48 -6.03 25.54
C VAL A 176 6.71 -7.18 26.53
N GLN A 177 6.24 -7.05 27.77
CA GLN A 177 6.33 -8.12 28.76
C GLN A 177 5.52 -9.34 28.35
N ASP A 178 4.30 -9.14 27.85
CA ASP A 178 3.41 -10.21 27.42
C ASP A 178 3.97 -10.94 26.21
N ALA A 179 4.54 -10.22 25.23
CA ALA A 179 5.19 -10.83 24.07
C ALA A 179 6.40 -11.68 24.47
N LEU A 180 7.18 -11.24 25.46
CA LEU A 180 8.40 -11.92 25.91
C LEU A 180 8.17 -12.92 27.06
N ARG A 181 6.94 -13.11 27.55
CA ARG A 181 6.63 -13.90 28.76
C ARG A 181 7.08 -15.36 28.70
N HIS A 182 7.22 -15.90 27.49
CA HIS A 182 7.63 -17.28 27.25
C HIS A 182 9.16 -17.46 27.30
N LEU A 183 9.92 -16.38 27.50
CA LEU A 183 11.38 -16.37 27.57
C LEU A 183 11.87 -16.08 29.00
N ILE A 184 12.94 -16.75 29.40
CA ILE A 184 13.64 -16.48 30.66
C ILE A 184 14.66 -15.37 30.41
N LEU A 185 14.31 -14.14 30.78
CA LEU A 185 15.12 -12.95 30.53
C LEU A 185 15.58 -12.29 31.85
N PRO A 186 16.70 -11.53 31.84
CA PRO A 186 17.12 -10.75 33.01
C PRO A 186 16.02 -9.81 33.49
N LYS A 187 16.01 -9.53 34.80
CA LYS A 187 15.12 -8.51 35.38
C LYS A 187 15.31 -7.19 34.64
N ASP A 188 14.19 -6.51 34.37
CA ASP A 188 14.14 -5.22 33.66
C ASP A 188 14.62 -5.25 32.19
N PHE A 189 14.72 -6.42 31.54
CA PHE A 189 15.06 -6.49 30.11
C PHE A 189 14.05 -5.75 29.22
N ASP A 190 12.76 -5.85 29.56
CA ASP A 190 11.65 -5.12 28.97
C ASP A 190 11.85 -3.60 28.98
N ARG A 191 12.49 -3.07 30.03
CA ARG A 191 12.82 -1.63 30.15
C ARG A 191 13.94 -1.19 29.22
N LYS A 192 14.73 -2.12 28.67
CA LYS A 192 15.78 -1.82 27.70
C LYS A 192 15.27 -1.98 26.28
N ILE A 193 14.60 -3.10 25.98
CA ILE A 193 14.16 -3.42 24.62
C ILE A 193 12.96 -2.58 24.19
N GLY A 194 11.98 -2.34 25.08
CA GLY A 194 10.77 -1.59 24.75
C GLY A 194 11.05 -0.18 24.21
N PRO A 195 11.88 0.64 24.89
CA PRO A 195 12.28 1.95 24.38
C PRO A 195 13.04 1.88 23.05
N ALA A 196 13.89 0.86 22.86
CA ALA A 196 14.65 0.71 21.62
C ALA A 196 13.74 0.38 20.43
N VAL A 197 12.73 -0.48 20.62
CA VAL A 197 11.73 -0.79 19.59
C VAL A 197 10.88 0.45 19.28
N ASN A 198 10.43 1.18 20.31
CA ASN A 198 9.66 2.42 20.14
C ASN A 198 10.45 3.55 19.47
N ALA A 199 11.77 3.54 19.55
CA ALA A 199 12.62 4.51 18.88
C ALA A 199 12.71 4.27 17.36
N GLY A 200 12.30 3.10 16.87
CA GLY A 200 12.41 2.74 15.44
C GLY A 200 13.86 2.64 14.95
N SER A 201 14.83 2.55 15.87
CA SER A 201 16.26 2.44 15.56
C SER A 201 16.69 0.98 15.38
N SER A 202 17.79 0.76 14.65
CA SER A 202 18.41 -0.57 14.54
C SER A 202 18.83 -1.11 15.91
N ILE A 203 18.50 -2.37 16.19
CA ILE A 203 18.83 -3.07 17.44
C ILE A 203 19.77 -4.22 17.12
N PHE A 204 20.90 -4.30 17.82
CA PHE A 204 21.83 -5.41 17.70
C PHE A 204 21.77 -6.31 18.94
N LEU A 205 21.24 -7.53 18.78
CA LEU A 205 21.19 -8.53 19.83
C LEU A 205 22.44 -9.42 19.75
N TYR A 206 23.27 -9.42 20.79
CA TYR A 206 24.50 -10.20 20.86
C TYR A 206 24.57 -11.07 22.11
N GLY A 207 25.40 -12.13 22.05
CA GLY A 207 25.63 -13.07 23.15
C GLY A 207 25.81 -14.50 22.67
N PRO A 208 26.15 -15.45 23.56
CA PRO A 208 26.30 -16.88 23.23
C PRO A 208 25.11 -17.48 22.45
N PRO A 209 25.33 -18.50 21.60
CA PRO A 209 24.24 -19.25 20.96
C PRO A 209 23.33 -19.89 22.03
N GLY A 210 22.04 -20.03 21.74
CA GLY A 210 21.06 -20.61 22.67
C GLY A 210 20.38 -19.62 23.63
N ASN A 211 20.79 -18.35 23.70
CA ASN A 211 20.18 -17.34 24.56
C ASN A 211 18.90 -16.67 23.98
N GLY A 212 18.22 -17.33 23.05
CA GLY A 212 16.92 -16.86 22.54
C GLY A 212 16.93 -15.57 21.71
N LYS A 213 18.08 -15.14 21.15
CA LYS A 213 18.18 -13.90 20.35
C LYS A 213 17.16 -13.87 19.20
N THR A 214 17.12 -14.93 18.40
CA THR A 214 16.15 -15.09 17.30
C THR A 214 14.72 -15.09 17.83
N THR A 215 14.48 -15.78 18.95
CA THR A 215 13.14 -15.84 19.57
C THR A 215 12.67 -14.49 20.11
N ILE A 216 13.58 -13.67 20.66
CA ILE A 216 13.28 -12.28 21.05
C ILE A 216 12.88 -11.47 19.82
N SER A 217 13.67 -11.56 18.75
CA SER A 217 13.38 -10.87 17.48
C SER A 217 12.02 -11.27 16.90
N GLU A 218 11.70 -12.57 16.87
CA GLU A 218 10.41 -13.10 16.41
C GLU A 218 9.25 -12.59 17.27
N ALA A 219 9.39 -12.61 18.59
CA ALA A 219 8.35 -12.12 19.50
C ALA A 219 8.07 -10.62 19.31
N ILE A 220 9.12 -9.81 19.07
CA ILE A 220 8.97 -8.39 18.78
C ILE A 220 8.35 -8.17 17.38
N ALA A 221 8.77 -8.93 16.38
CA ALA A 221 8.19 -8.86 15.04
C ALA A 221 6.70 -9.21 15.04
N GLU A 222 6.31 -10.26 15.77
CA GLU A 222 4.91 -10.64 15.96
C GLU A 222 4.12 -9.54 16.69
N LEU A 223 4.69 -8.95 17.73
CA LEU A 223 4.08 -7.83 18.45
C LEU A 223 3.84 -6.62 17.54
N LEU A 224 4.78 -6.29 16.66
CA LEU A 224 4.64 -5.22 15.67
C LEU A 224 3.63 -5.58 14.57
N GLY A 225 3.65 -6.83 14.08
CA GLY A 225 2.76 -7.34 13.04
C GLY A 225 1.29 -7.39 13.46
N ASN A 226 1.04 -7.68 14.75
CA ASN A 226 -0.30 -7.64 15.37
C ASN A 226 -0.77 -6.21 15.73
N GLY A 227 0.04 -5.20 15.43
CA GLY A 227 -0.28 -3.79 15.63
C GLY A 227 -1.17 -3.21 14.53
N GLU A 228 -1.00 -1.91 14.29
CA GLU A 228 -1.71 -1.21 13.22
C GLU A 228 -1.17 -1.64 11.84
N PRO A 229 -2.04 -2.07 10.91
CA PRO A 229 -1.62 -2.50 9.59
C PRO A 229 -1.08 -1.34 8.74
N ILE A 230 -0.45 -1.66 7.61
CA ILE A 230 0.21 -0.72 6.71
C ILE A 230 -0.26 -0.88 5.26
N TRP A 231 -0.44 0.25 4.58
CA TRP A 231 -0.71 0.31 3.15
C TRP A 231 0.58 0.23 2.35
N ILE A 232 0.66 -0.77 1.47
CA ILE A 232 1.78 -0.99 0.55
C ILE A 232 1.19 -1.28 -0.85
N PRO A 233 1.74 -0.72 -1.94
CA PRO A 233 1.29 -1.06 -3.28
C PRO A 233 1.80 -2.45 -3.68
N PHE A 234 1.03 -3.20 -4.46
CA PHE A 234 1.48 -4.52 -4.92
C PHE A 234 2.72 -4.45 -5.81
N ALA A 235 2.84 -3.39 -6.60
CA ALA A 235 4.01 -3.08 -7.42
C ALA A 235 4.17 -1.56 -7.57
N ILE A 236 5.40 -1.14 -7.81
CA ILE A 236 5.74 0.25 -8.13
C ILE A 236 6.42 0.37 -9.49
N THR A 237 6.49 1.60 -10.00
CA THR A 237 7.26 1.92 -11.20
C THR A 237 8.21 3.08 -10.98
N ILE A 238 9.39 2.97 -11.61
CA ILE A 238 10.39 4.03 -11.72
C ILE A 238 11.07 3.93 -13.08
N GLY A 239 11.20 5.05 -13.80
CA GLY A 239 11.87 5.08 -15.11
C GLY A 239 11.26 4.16 -16.16
N GLY A 240 10.00 3.74 -16.01
CA GLY A 240 9.32 2.79 -16.90
C GLY A 240 9.60 1.31 -16.57
N ALA A 241 10.46 1.02 -15.60
CA ALA A 241 10.62 -0.32 -15.04
C ALA A 241 9.52 -0.61 -14.01
N ILE A 242 9.13 -1.89 -13.90
CA ILE A 242 8.19 -2.38 -12.88
C ILE A 242 8.99 -3.09 -11.80
N ILE A 243 8.73 -2.73 -10.54
CA ILE A 243 9.29 -3.38 -9.36
C ILE A 243 8.14 -4.01 -8.57
N GLN A 244 8.13 -5.34 -8.48
CA GLN A 244 7.16 -6.05 -7.66
C GLN A 244 7.54 -5.96 -6.18
N ILE A 245 6.63 -5.46 -5.35
CA ILE A 245 6.81 -5.38 -3.90
C ILE A 245 6.14 -6.56 -3.22
N TYR A 246 4.90 -6.87 -3.62
CA TYR A 246 4.12 -7.92 -2.99
C TYR A 246 4.77 -9.29 -3.17
N ASP A 247 4.84 -9.99 -2.04
CA ASP A 247 5.39 -11.32 -1.88
C ASP A 247 4.48 -12.05 -0.90
N SER A 248 3.83 -13.13 -1.34
CA SER A 248 2.82 -13.84 -0.54
C SER A 248 3.40 -14.54 0.69
N LEU A 249 4.72 -14.75 0.75
CA LEU A 249 5.37 -15.32 1.93
C LEU A 249 5.61 -14.27 3.02
N ILE A 250 5.72 -13.00 2.65
CA ILE A 250 6.02 -11.88 3.56
C ILE A 250 4.75 -11.08 3.90
N HIS A 251 3.94 -10.78 2.88
CA HIS A 251 2.86 -9.83 2.96
C HIS A 251 1.52 -10.53 3.23
N LYS A 252 1.03 -10.44 4.47
CA LYS A 252 -0.27 -10.97 4.87
C LYS A 252 -1.34 -9.89 4.76
N ILE A 253 -2.27 -10.07 3.83
CA ILE A 253 -3.35 -9.10 3.57
C ILE A 253 -4.36 -9.12 4.71
N ASN A 254 -4.79 -7.93 5.13
CA ASN A 254 -5.94 -7.70 5.98
C ASN A 254 -7.11 -7.21 5.10
N GLU A 255 -8.06 -8.10 4.80
CA GLU A 255 -9.18 -7.80 3.90
C GLU A 255 -10.33 -7.03 4.58
N ASP A 256 -10.42 -7.07 5.91
CA ASP A 256 -11.60 -6.62 6.65
C ASP A 256 -11.75 -5.09 6.75
N ASP A 257 -10.70 -4.32 6.40
CA ASP A 257 -10.66 -2.87 6.68
C ASP A 257 -10.16 -2.01 5.49
N ARG A 258 -10.35 -2.50 4.26
CA ARG A 258 -9.85 -1.82 3.04
C ARG A 258 -10.78 -0.77 2.46
N GLY A 259 -12.04 -0.71 2.91
CA GLY A 259 -13.02 0.26 2.42
C GLY A 259 -13.09 0.34 0.88
N ALA A 260 -13.19 1.57 0.36
CA ALA A 260 -13.20 1.86 -1.07
C ALA A 260 -11.83 2.37 -1.58
N ALA A 261 -10.72 1.99 -0.94
CA ALA A 261 -9.38 2.42 -1.35
C ALA A 261 -8.99 1.89 -2.74
N ASP A 262 -8.04 2.56 -3.37
CA ASP A 262 -7.37 2.12 -4.59
C ASP A 262 -6.85 0.67 -4.42
N LYS A 263 -7.39 -0.24 -5.25
CA LYS A 263 -7.12 -1.68 -5.15
C LYS A 263 -5.68 -2.04 -5.53
N ARG A 264 -4.92 -1.13 -6.17
CA ARG A 264 -3.47 -1.29 -6.41
C ARG A 264 -2.66 -1.34 -5.11
N TRP A 265 -3.27 -0.95 -4.00
CA TRP A 265 -2.71 -1.00 -2.65
C TRP A 265 -3.34 -2.11 -1.82
N GLY A 266 -2.50 -2.89 -1.13
CA GLY A 266 -2.94 -3.83 -0.10
C GLY A 266 -2.79 -3.21 1.29
N LEU A 267 -3.74 -3.51 2.17
CA LEU A 267 -3.58 -3.29 3.61
C LEU A 267 -2.98 -4.56 4.19
N PHE A 268 -1.77 -4.48 4.71
CA PHE A 268 -1.02 -5.64 5.19
C PHE A 268 -0.77 -5.56 6.69
N GLN A 269 -0.68 -6.71 7.35
CA GLN A 269 0.04 -6.78 8.62
C GLN A 269 1.46 -6.23 8.40
N ARG A 270 2.01 -5.49 9.37
CA ARG A 270 3.35 -4.93 9.24
C ARG A 270 4.36 -6.05 8.93
N PRO A 271 5.06 -5.99 7.78
CA PRO A 271 5.81 -7.12 7.28
C PRO A 271 7.02 -7.41 8.18
N SER A 272 7.30 -8.69 8.40
CA SER A 272 8.53 -9.12 9.05
C SER A 272 9.34 -9.96 8.07
N VAL A 273 10.56 -9.52 7.77
CA VAL A 273 11.48 -10.26 6.92
C VAL A 273 12.67 -10.66 7.76
N MET A 274 12.90 -11.96 7.88
CA MET A 274 14.04 -12.52 8.59
C MET A 274 15.02 -13.11 7.60
N VAL A 275 16.30 -12.73 7.75
CA VAL A 275 17.39 -13.30 6.97
C VAL A 275 18.35 -14.01 7.92
N GLY A 276 18.68 -15.26 7.60
CA GLY A 276 19.65 -16.04 8.37
C GLY A 276 21.08 -15.56 8.14
N GLY A 277 22.06 -16.39 8.54
CA GLY A 277 23.50 -16.11 8.31
C GLY A 277 23.93 -16.05 6.83
N GLU A 278 22.99 -16.20 5.89
CA GLU A 278 23.18 -16.18 4.45
C GLU A 278 22.80 -14.83 3.83
N LEU A 279 22.60 -13.77 4.63
CA LEU A 279 22.39 -12.42 4.12
C LEU A 279 23.64 -11.96 3.35
N THR A 280 23.54 -11.89 2.02
CA THR A 280 24.51 -11.25 1.14
C THR A 280 24.06 -9.83 0.78
N MET A 281 25.00 -9.00 0.32
CA MET A 281 24.69 -7.65 -0.17
C MET A 281 23.72 -7.67 -1.36
N GLU A 282 23.75 -8.73 -2.17
CA GLU A 282 22.85 -8.91 -3.32
C GLU A 282 21.37 -8.93 -2.90
N HIS A 283 21.03 -9.46 -1.71
CA HIS A 283 19.66 -9.45 -1.20
C HIS A 283 19.15 -8.04 -0.85
N LEU A 284 20.07 -7.09 -0.65
CA LEU A 284 19.77 -5.69 -0.38
C LEU A 284 19.73 -4.85 -1.66
N GLU A 285 20.04 -5.45 -2.82
CA GLU A 285 19.96 -4.80 -4.12
C GLU A 285 18.69 -5.17 -4.87
N LEU A 286 18.31 -4.31 -5.82
CA LEU A 286 17.17 -4.56 -6.69
C LEU A 286 17.46 -5.79 -7.56
N ARG A 287 16.69 -6.86 -7.41
CA ARG A 287 16.92 -8.11 -8.14
C ARG A 287 16.21 -8.08 -9.48
N TYR A 288 16.97 -8.16 -10.58
CA TYR A 288 16.40 -8.34 -11.91
C TYR A 288 16.17 -9.83 -12.19
N GLU A 289 14.95 -10.21 -12.56
CA GLU A 289 14.66 -11.57 -13.03
C GLU A 289 14.86 -11.62 -14.56
N PRO A 290 15.94 -12.24 -15.09
CA PRO A 290 16.27 -12.16 -16.51
C PRO A 290 15.27 -12.89 -17.42
N THR A 291 14.56 -13.89 -16.89
CA THR A 291 13.57 -14.64 -17.67
C THR A 291 12.29 -13.84 -17.81
N ALA A 292 11.80 -13.29 -16.70
CA ALA A 292 10.55 -12.54 -16.64
C ALA A 292 10.72 -11.04 -16.96
N ARG A 293 11.95 -10.53 -16.95
CA ARG A 293 12.35 -9.17 -17.32
C ARG A 293 11.59 -8.10 -16.52
N PHE A 294 11.45 -8.30 -15.22
CA PHE A 294 11.04 -7.27 -14.27
C PHE A 294 11.88 -7.35 -13.00
N TYR A 295 11.79 -6.33 -12.16
CA TYR A 295 12.55 -6.26 -10.94
C TYR A 295 11.71 -6.71 -9.74
N GLU A 296 12.35 -7.41 -8.82
CA GLU A 296 11.79 -7.65 -7.50
C GLU A 296 12.38 -6.67 -6.49
N ALA A 297 11.53 -6.21 -5.58
CA ALA A 297 11.94 -5.37 -4.48
C ALA A 297 12.99 -6.08 -3.59
N PRO A 298 14.04 -5.37 -3.15
CA PRO A 298 14.99 -5.91 -2.18
C PRO A 298 14.32 -6.18 -0.83
N LEU A 299 14.95 -7.01 0.01
CA LEU A 299 14.33 -7.47 1.25
C LEU A 299 13.99 -6.31 2.21
N GLN A 300 14.83 -5.28 2.32
CA GLN A 300 14.51 -4.11 3.15
C GLN A 300 13.28 -3.35 2.65
N LEU A 301 13.06 -3.31 1.34
CA LEU A 301 11.87 -2.66 0.76
C LEU A 301 10.62 -3.49 1.03
N LYS A 302 10.72 -4.83 0.95
CA LYS A 302 9.63 -5.74 1.32
C LYS A 302 9.31 -5.69 2.83
N ALA A 303 10.27 -5.33 3.67
CA ALA A 303 10.11 -5.17 5.12
C ALA A 303 9.62 -3.78 5.55
N ASN A 304 9.39 -2.85 4.61
CA ASN A 304 9.08 -1.46 4.92
C ASN A 304 7.88 -1.32 5.86
N GLY A 305 8.06 -0.48 6.89
CA GLY A 305 7.05 -0.22 7.91
C GLY A 305 6.78 -1.38 8.86
N GLY A 306 7.51 -2.49 8.77
CA GLY A 306 7.54 -3.52 9.79
C GLY A 306 8.95 -3.71 10.34
N MET A 307 9.46 -4.94 10.30
CA MET A 307 10.74 -5.30 10.88
C MET A 307 11.60 -6.07 9.87
N PHE A 308 12.86 -5.66 9.74
CA PHE A 308 13.90 -6.41 9.04
C PHE A 308 14.86 -7.00 10.08
N LEU A 309 15.03 -8.31 10.05
CA LEU A 309 15.74 -9.13 11.05
C LEU A 309 16.97 -9.82 10.44
#